data_AF-A0A1A8KTN7-F1
#
_entry.id   AF-A0A1A8KTN7-F1
#
_cell.length_a   1.000
_cell.length_b   1.000
_cell.length_c   1.000
_cell.angle_alpha   90.00
_cell.angle_beta   90.00
_cell.angle_gamma   90.00
#
_symmetry.space_group_name_H-M   'P 1'
#
loop_
_entity.id
_entity.type
_entity.pdbx_description
1 polymer ?
#
loop_
_entity_poly.entity_id
_entity_poly.type
_entity_poly.pdbx_seq_one_letter_code
_entity_poly.pdbx_strand_id
1 'polypeptide(L)'
;RLTTDEKYLVVATTKNTLLIYDNHKSCLLSEVEIKGSKHSGVAGGVAFINGFTLSTHHALAWLEASKDVSIIDLVYGWPLYQFHCW
;
A
#
# COMPACT_ATOMS: atom_id res chain seq x y z
N ARG A 1 -16.51 -1.54 19.86
CA ARG A 1 -17.06 -2.53 18.92
C ARG A 1 -16.72 -1.99 17.55
N LEU A 2 -15.87 -2.68 16.80
CA LEU A 2 -15.43 -2.20 15.50
C LEU A 2 -16.66 -2.01 14.61
N THR A 3 -16.78 -0.86 13.95
CA THR A 3 -17.90 -0.58 13.05
C THR A 3 -17.77 -1.47 11.81
N THR A 4 -18.86 -1.73 11.10
CA THR A 4 -18.90 -2.69 9.96
C THR A 4 -17.97 -2.33 8.80
N ASP A 5 -17.39 -1.13 8.81
CA ASP A 5 -16.41 -0.59 7.87
C ASP A 5 -14.95 -0.94 8.23
N GLU A 6 -14.64 -1.36 9.46
CA GLU A 6 -13.29 -1.71 9.90
C GLU A 6 -12.91 -3.16 9.55
N LYS A 7 -13.11 -3.55 8.28
CA LYS A 7 -12.87 -4.90 7.78
C LYS A 7 -11.38 -5.28 7.73
N TYR A 8 -10.52 -4.31 7.46
CA TYR A 8 -9.10 -4.54 7.20
C TYR A 8 -8.22 -3.77 8.18
N LEU A 9 -7.15 -4.43 8.65
CA LEU A 9 -6.01 -3.77 9.28
C LEU A 9 -4.87 -3.77 8.25
N VAL A 10 -4.35 -2.59 7.91
CA VAL A 10 -3.26 -2.43 6.94
C VAL A 10 -2.03 -1.87 7.63
N VAL A 11 -0.88 -2.51 7.42
CA VAL A 11 0.39 -2.14 8.06
C VAL A 11 1.48 -1.96 7.01
N ALA A 12 2.15 -0.81 7.03
CA ALA A 12 3.34 -0.58 6.22
C ALA A 12 4.59 -1.09 6.93
N THR A 13 5.49 -1.73 6.20
CA THR A 13 6.77 -2.24 6.72
C THR A 13 7.96 -1.46 6.19
N THR A 14 9.10 -1.61 6.85
CA THR A 14 10.40 -1.08 6.39
C THR A 14 10.96 -1.81 5.17
N LYS A 15 10.30 -2.87 4.69
CA LYS A 15 10.67 -3.61 3.47
C LYS A 15 9.84 -3.20 2.25
N ASN A 16 9.15 -2.07 2.32
CA ASN A 16 8.22 -1.59 1.29
C ASN A 16 7.06 -2.53 1.02
N THR A 17 6.62 -3.27 2.03
CA THR A 17 5.43 -4.11 1.91
C THR A 17 4.27 -3.51 2.70
N LEU A 18 3.08 -3.58 2.11
CA LEU A 18 1.82 -3.45 2.83
C LEU A 18 1.33 -4.85 3.21
N LEU A 19 1.15 -5.06 4.51
CA LEU A 19 0.49 -6.24 5.04
C LEU A 19 -0.99 -5.93 5.23
N ILE A 20 -1.86 -6.72 4.62
CA ILE A 20 -3.31 -6.58 4.68
C ILE A 20 -3.84 -7.73 5.52
N TYR A 21 -4.47 -7.41 6.65
CA TYR A 21 -5.06 -8.37 7.58
C TYR A 21 -6.58 -8.28 7.55
N ASP A 22 -7.26 -9.42 7.73
CA ASP A 22 -8.64 -9.44 8.18
C ASP A 22 -8.65 -9.01 9.65
N ASN A 23 -9.31 -7.90 9.95
CA ASN A 23 -9.29 -7.31 11.28
C ASN A 23 -10.02 -8.18 12.31
N HIS A 24 -11.10 -8.86 11.89
CA HIS A 24 -11.90 -9.71 12.79
C HIS A 24 -11.20 -11.02 13.14
N LYS A 25 -10.55 -11.64 12.15
CA LYS A 25 -9.87 -12.93 12.31
C LYS A 25 -8.42 -12.78 12.76
N SER A 26 -7.88 -11.56 12.73
CA SER A 26 -6.48 -11.27 13.01
C SER A 26 -5.52 -12.15 12.18
N CYS A 27 -5.86 -12.36 10.90
CA CYS A 27 -5.07 -13.19 9.99
C CYS A 27 -4.59 -12.39 8.78
N LEU A 28 -3.36 -12.69 8.34
CA LEU A 28 -2.79 -12.09 7.14
C LEU A 28 -3.54 -12.59 5.90
N LEU A 29 -4.03 -11.67 5.08
CA LEU A 29 -4.68 -11.97 3.80
C LEU A 29 -3.69 -11.84 2.64
N SER A 30 -2.89 -10.78 2.65
CA SER A 30 -1.93 -10.50 1.58
C SER A 30 -0.74 -9.67 2.07
N GLU A 31 0.39 -9.87 1.42
CA GLU A 31 1.58 -9.02 1.51
C GLU A 31 1.89 -8.46 0.12
N VAL A 32 1.93 -7.14 0.00
CA VAL A 32 2.06 -6.44 -1.29
C VAL A 32 3.28 -5.55 -1.28
N GLU A 33 4.26 -5.85 -2.13
CA GLU A 33 5.43 -5.00 -2.33
C GLU A 33 5.08 -3.76 -3.17
N ILE A 34 5.43 -2.58 -2.65
CA ILE A 34 5.28 -1.30 -3.33
C ILE A 34 6.57 -0.97 -4.06
N LYS A 35 6.48 -0.84 -5.38
CA LYS A 35 7.63 -0.59 -6.25
C LYS A 35 7.62 0.85 -6.74
N GLY A 36 8.80 1.49 -6.70
CA GLY A 36 9.01 2.78 -7.34
C GLY A 36 8.92 2.65 -8.87
N SER A 37 8.54 3.73 -9.56
CA SER A 37 8.59 3.73 -11.02
C SER A 37 10.02 3.92 -11.52
N LYS A 38 10.26 3.54 -12.79
CA LYS A 38 11.50 3.89 -13.49
C LYS A 38 11.59 5.38 -13.83
N HIS A 39 10.49 6.14 -13.70
CA HIS A 39 10.42 7.56 -14.06
C HIS A 39 10.85 8.47 -12.91
N SER A 40 10.77 8.01 -11.67
CA SER A 40 11.39 8.70 -10.54
C SER A 40 12.91 8.54 -10.66
N GLY A 41 13.63 9.62 -10.96
CA GLY A 41 15.10 9.67 -11.08
C GLY A 41 15.87 9.37 -9.78
N VAL A 42 15.26 8.69 -8.81
CA VAL A 42 15.89 8.17 -7.60
C VAL A 42 16.70 6.93 -7.98
N ALA A 43 17.83 7.17 -8.63
CA ALA A 43 18.81 6.13 -8.90
C ALA A 43 19.45 5.69 -7.57
N GLY A 44 19.11 4.49 -7.10
CA GLY A 44 19.93 3.74 -6.14
C GLY A 44 19.67 3.97 -4.64
N GLY A 45 18.62 4.69 -4.25
CA GLY A 45 18.23 4.82 -2.84
C GLY A 45 17.23 3.75 -2.40
N VAL A 46 17.35 3.26 -1.16
CA VAL A 46 16.26 2.51 -0.51
C VAL A 46 15.12 3.49 -0.28
N ALA A 47 14.06 3.39 -1.08
CA ALA A 47 12.87 4.22 -0.91
C ALA A 47 11.92 3.50 0.05
N PHE A 48 11.55 4.11 1.18
CA PHE A 48 10.59 3.52 2.13
C PHE A 48 9.15 3.89 1.77
N ILE A 49 8.15 3.11 2.20
CA ILE A 49 6.76 3.60 2.18
C ILE A 49 6.69 4.82 3.11
N ASN A 50 6.41 5.99 2.53
CA ASN A 50 6.27 7.24 3.28
C ASN A 50 4.86 7.35 3.88
N GLY A 51 3.86 6.81 3.21
CA GLY A 51 2.51 6.75 3.72
C GLY A 51 1.57 5.93 2.84
N PHE A 52 0.40 5.67 3.40
CA PHE A 52 -0.72 5.11 2.67
C PHE A 52 -2.03 5.68 3.22
N THR A 53 -3.09 5.62 2.41
CA THR A 53 -4.45 5.91 2.83
C THR A 53 -5.39 4.82 2.33
N LEU A 54 -6.53 4.64 3.01
CA LEU A 54 -7.49 3.60 2.73
C LEU A 54 -8.78 4.18 2.18
N SER A 55 -9.39 3.44 1.28
CA SER A 55 -10.79 3.56 0.87
C SER A 55 -11.52 2.26 1.20
N THR A 56 -12.80 2.16 0.88
CA THR A 56 -13.61 0.95 1.14
C THR A 56 -13.01 -0.32 0.53
N HIS A 57 -12.37 -0.21 -0.64
CA HIS A 57 -11.89 -1.37 -1.41
C HIS A 57 -10.41 -1.32 -1.75
N HIS A 58 -9.75 -0.16 -1.57
CA HIS A 58 -8.38 0.02 -2.04
C HIS A 58 -7.49 0.70 -0.98
N ALA A 59 -6.21 0.34 -1.00
CA ALA A 59 -5.15 1.13 -0.40
C ALA A 59 -4.43 1.96 -1.48
N LEU A 60 -4.11 3.20 -1.16
CA LEU A 60 -3.25 4.06 -1.96
C LEU A 60 -1.94 4.22 -1.19
N ALA A 61 -0.81 3.91 -1.80
CA ALA A 61 0.50 3.94 -1.15
C ALA A 61 1.54 4.65 -2.01
N TRP A 62 2.47 5.36 -1.36
CA TRP A 62 3.56 6.04 -2.04
C TRP A 62 4.87 5.87 -1.28
N LEU A 63 5.96 5.82 -2.03
CA LEU A 63 7.30 5.77 -1.49
C LEU A 63 7.82 7.18 -1.20
N GLU A 64 8.79 7.27 -0.30
CA GLU A 64 9.54 8.50 -0.04
C GLU A 64 10.20 9.02 -1.31
N ALA A 65 10.16 10.34 -1.51
CA ALA A 65 10.67 11.03 -2.70
C ALA A 65 10.11 10.53 -4.06
N SER A 66 9.04 9.72 -4.05
CA SER A 66 8.33 9.27 -5.25
C SER A 66 7.17 10.21 -5.58
N LYS A 67 6.98 10.46 -6.87
CA LYS A 67 5.77 11.11 -7.41
C LYS A 67 4.69 10.10 -7.78
N ASP A 68 4.98 8.82 -7.66
CA ASP A 68 4.04 7.77 -8.04
C ASP A 68 3.27 7.24 -6.84
N VAL A 69 1.97 7.10 -7.03
CA VAL A 69 1.02 6.51 -6.08
C VAL A 69 0.52 5.18 -6.66
N SER A 70 0.74 4.09 -5.92
CA SER A 70 0.23 2.76 -6.25
C SER A 70 -1.15 2.55 -5.62
N ILE A 71 -2.07 1.97 -6.41
CA ILE A 71 -3.39 1.56 -5.96
C ILE A 71 -3.41 0.05 -5.81
N ILE A 72 -3.81 -0.44 -4.65
CA ILE A 72 -3.83 -1.85 -4.29
C ILE A 72 -5.26 -2.24 -3.91
N ASP A 73 -5.75 -3.34 -4.46
CA ASP A 73 -7.03 -3.94 -4.06
C ASP A 73 -6.91 -4.61 -2.68
N LEU A 74 -7.81 -4.29 -1.74
CA LEU A 74 -7.78 -4.84 -0.37
C LEU A 74 -8.35 -6.26 -0.26
N VAL A 75 -9.12 -6.72 -1.25
CA VAL A 75 -9.71 -8.06 -1.25
C VAL A 75 -8.70 -9.09 -1.74
N TYR A 76 -8.04 -8.80 -2.85
CA TYR A 76 -7.11 -9.70 -3.53
C TYR A 76 -5.65 -9.38 -3.24
N GLY A 77 -5.35 -8.15 -2.76
CA GLY A 77 -3.99 -7.70 -2.51
C GLY A 77 -3.18 -7.50 -3.78
N TRP A 78 -3.83 -7.12 -4.89
CA TRP A 78 -3.16 -6.95 -6.17
C TRP A 78 -2.95 -5.46 -6.49
N PRO A 79 -1.79 -5.08 -7.05
CA PRO A 79 -1.62 -3.74 -7.60
C PRO A 79 -2.53 -3.57 -8.83
N LEU A 80 -3.37 -2.54 -8.82
CA LEU A 80 -4.32 -2.24 -9.89
C LEU A 80 -3.78 -1.18 -10.85
N TYR A 81 -3.41 -0.02 -10.31
CA TYR A 81 -3.03 1.16 -11.08
C TYR A 81 -1.85 1.88 -10.42
N GLN A 82 -1.14 2.66 -11.22
CA GLN A 82 -0.14 3.61 -10.73
C GLN A 82 -0.44 4.98 -11.33
N PHE A 83 -0.54 5.99 -10.47
CA PHE A 83 -0.72 7.37 -10.88
C PHE A 83 0.57 8.15 -10.65
N HIS A 84 0.91 9.03 -11.59
CA HIS A 84 2.00 9.99 -11.42
C HIS A 84 1.42 11.34 -11.01
N CYS A 85 1.71 11.79 -9.80
CA CYS A 85 1.31 13.08 -9.27
C CYS A 85 2.37 14.13 -9.62
N TRP A 86 1.98 15.18 -10.37
CA TRP A 86 2.88 16.24 -10.83
C TRP A 86 3.27 17.22 -9.71
#